data_AF-A0A542DZC3-F1
#
_entry.id   AF-A0A542DZC3-F1
#
_cell.length_a   1.000
_cell.length_b   1.000
_cell.length_c   1.000
_cell.angle_alpha   90.00
_cell.angle_beta   90.00
_cell.angle_gamma   90.00
#
_symmetry.space_group_name_H-M   'P 1'
#
loop_
_entity.id
_entity.type
_entity.pdbx_description
1 polymer ?
#
loop_
_entity_poly.entity_id
_entity_poly.type
_entity_poly.pdbx_seq_one_letter_code
_entity_poly.pdbx_strand_id
1 'polypeptide(L)' 'MAEEQRWGEEWKPGMRVRVFNRYETPGQMRNGVVVNRSWGRDKGRPIYWFEVRMDGVDGTWVFGPGALLQPLLGEN' A
#
# COMPACT_ATOMS: atom_id res chain seq x y z
N MET A 1 6.19 5.98 -27.20
CA MET A 1 5.92 6.68 -25.93
C MET A 1 6.22 5.67 -24.84
N ALA A 2 7.37 5.77 -24.15
CA ALA A 2 7.66 4.85 -23.05
C ALA A 2 6.69 5.20 -21.91
N GLU A 3 5.81 4.27 -21.56
CA GLU A 3 4.91 4.40 -20.41
C GLU A 3 5.80 4.63 -19.19
N GLU A 4 5.68 5.80 -18.55
CA GLU A 4 6.51 6.20 -17.43
C GLU A 4 6.23 5.23 -16.28
N GLN A 5 7.02 4.15 -16.18
CA GLN A 5 6.76 3.01 -15.29
C GLN A 5 6.66 3.49 -13.84
N ARG A 6 5.44 3.49 -13.30
CA ARG A 6 5.14 4.08 -11.99
C ARG A 6 5.39 3.04 -10.92
N TRP A 7 6.14 3.39 -9.90
CA TRP A 7 6.35 2.45 -8.81
C TRP A 7 5.03 2.20 -8.07
N GLY A 8 4.66 0.92 -7.95
CA GLY A 8 3.42 0.46 -7.33
C GLY A 8 2.26 0.23 -8.30
N GLU A 9 2.48 0.32 -9.62
CA GLU A 9 1.41 0.12 -10.61
C GLU A 9 0.68 -1.24 -10.51
N GLU A 10 1.37 -2.25 -9.98
CA GLU A 10 0.84 -3.58 -9.69
C GLU A 10 -0.30 -3.57 -8.64
N TRP A 11 -0.29 -2.61 -7.71
CA TRP A 11 -1.26 -2.54 -6.63
C TRP A 11 -2.55 -1.84 -7.10
N LYS A 12 -3.69 -2.49 -6.85
CA LYS A 12 -5.01 -2.02 -7.25
C LYS A 12 -5.96 -1.96 -6.04
N PRO A 13 -6.93 -1.03 -6.04
CA PRO A 13 -8.03 -1.08 -5.09
C PRO A 13 -8.69 -2.47 -5.07
N GLY A 14 -9.01 -2.96 -3.88
CA GLY A 14 -9.54 -4.30 -3.63
C GLY A 14 -8.47 -5.37 -3.37
N MET A 15 -7.18 -5.10 -3.64
CA MET A 15 -6.12 -6.06 -3.33
C MET A 15 -5.84 -6.13 -1.83
N ARG A 16 -5.75 -7.36 -1.33
CA ARG A 16 -5.22 -7.63 0.01
C ARG A 16 -3.71 -7.38 -0.01
N VAL A 17 -3.23 -6.72 1.03
CA VAL A 17 -1.82 -6.35 1.19
C VAL A 17 -1.42 -6.52 2.65
N ARG A 18 -0.12 -6.68 2.88
CA ARG A 18 0.47 -6.55 4.20
C ARG A 18 1.26 -5.26 4.24
N VAL A 19 1.02 -4.43 5.26
CA VAL A 19 1.69 -3.13 5.42
C VAL A 19 2.46 -3.09 6.72
N PHE A 20 3.60 -2.43 6.71
CA PHE A 20 4.33 -2.13 7.93
C PHE A 20 3.63 -0.96 8.63
N ASN A 21 2.87 -1.25 9.69
CA ASN A 21 2.20 -0.20 10.46
C ASN A 21 3.25 0.57 11.27
N ARG A 22 3.50 1.82 10.88
CA ARG A 22 4.36 2.75 11.64
C ARG A 22 3.56 3.72 12.51
N TYR A 23 2.24 3.79 12.32
CA TYR A 23 1.40 4.84 12.89
C TYR A 23 0.86 4.51 14.28
N GLU A 24 0.35 3.29 14.48
CA GLU A 24 -0.23 2.92 15.78
C GLU A 24 0.60 1.94 16.59
N THR A 25 1.09 0.88 15.94
CA THR A 25 1.94 -0.13 16.58
C THR A 25 3.22 -0.25 15.76
N PRO A 26 4.15 0.71 15.90
CA PRO A 26 5.39 0.71 15.13
C PRO A 26 6.12 -0.62 15.28
N GLY A 27 6.41 -1.28 14.17
CA GLY A 27 7.11 -2.57 14.16
C GLY A 27 6.24 -3.78 13.80
N GLN A 28 4.91 -3.66 13.80
CA GLN A 28 4.03 -4.74 13.38
C GLN A 28 3.64 -4.65 11.91
N MET A 29 3.76 -5.77 11.21
CA MET A 29 3.12 -5.96 9.92
C MET A 29 1.64 -6.28 10.13
N ARG A 30 0.75 -5.56 9.45
CA ARG A 30 -0.69 -5.80 9.48
C ARG A 30 -1.21 -6.13 8.10
N ASN A 31 -2.21 -6.99 8.06
CA ASN A 31 -2.99 -7.22 6.86
C ASN A 31 -3.97 -6.06 6.66
N GLY A 32 -4.29 -5.78 5.40
CA GLY A 32 -5.22 -4.74 5.02
C GLY A 32 -5.66 -4.89 3.58
N VAL A 33 -6.48 -3.95 3.14
CA VAL A 33 -6.98 -3.86 1.78
C VAL A 33 -6.69 -2.48 1.22
N VAL A 34 -6.16 -2.42 0.00
CA VAL A 34 -6.03 -1.16 -0.73
C VAL A 34 -7.44 -0.69 -1.07
N VAL A 35 -7.84 0.47 -0.58
CA VAL A 35 -9.16 1.06 -0.86
C VAL A 35 -9.10 2.10 -1.96
N ASN A 36 -7.96 2.79 -2.10
CA ASN A 36 -7.77 3.79 -3.14
C ASN A 36 -6.29 3.88 -3.55
N ARG A 37 -6.04 4.43 -4.74
CA ARG A 37 -4.70 4.78 -5.20
C ARG A 37 -4.68 6.16 -5.84
N SER A 38 -3.66 6.95 -5.53
CA SER A 38 -3.49 8.30 -6.06
C SER A 38 -2.12 8.44 -6.69
N TRP A 39 -2.05 9.05 -7.87
CA TRP A 39 -0.78 9.35 -8.52
C TRP A 39 -0.08 10.52 -7.81
N GLY A 40 1.26 10.42 -7.69
CA GLY A 40 2.08 11.50 -7.16
C GLY A 40 3.54 11.34 -7.55
N ARG A 41 4.40 12.13 -6.90
CA ARG A 41 5.85 12.06 -7.05
C ARG A 41 6.53 12.04 -5.69
N ASP A 42 7.46 11.10 -5.49
CA ASP A 42 8.37 11.09 -4.35
C ASP A 42 9.78 11.42 -4.84
N LYS A 43 10.35 12.53 -4.36
CA LYS A 43 11.69 13.03 -4.78
C LYS A 43 11.85 13.10 -6.30
N GLY A 44 10.79 13.50 -7.01
CA GLY A 44 10.76 13.61 -8.48
C GLY A 44 10.50 12.31 -9.23
N ARG A 45 10.40 11.15 -8.54
CA ARG A 45 10.08 9.86 -9.15
C ARG A 45 8.56 9.63 -9.16
N PRO A 46 7.97 9.21 -10.29
CA PRO A 46 6.54 8.92 -10.38
C PRO A 46 6.19 7.68 -9.55
N ILE A 47 5.27 7.85 -8.61
CA ILE A 47 4.80 6.77 -7.73
C ILE A 47 3.28 6.80 -7.59
N TYR A 48 2.71 5.70 -7.13
CA TYR A 48 1.37 5.68 -6.57
C TYR A 48 1.41 5.69 -5.05
N TRP A 49 0.56 6.51 -4.44
CA TRP A 49 0.21 6.46 -3.02
C TRP A 49 -1.01 5.58 -2.86
N PHE A 50 -1.01 4.74 -1.83
CA PHE A 50 -2.07 3.77 -1.57
C PHE A 50 -2.75 4.09 -0.27
N GLU A 51 -4.06 4.29 -0.34
CA GLU A 51 -4.88 4.31 0.86
C GLU A 51 -5.23 2.86 1.21
N VAL A 52 -4.85 2.45 2.42
CA VAL A 52 -5.04 1.08 2.91
C VAL A 52 -5.89 1.12 4.17
N ARG A 53 -6.94 0.32 4.17
CA ARG A 53 -7.71 -0.01 5.38
C ARG A 53 -7.08 -1.23 6.02
N MET A 54 -6.53 -1.07 7.22
CA MET A 54 -5.91 -2.16 7.97
C MET A 54 -6.96 -2.96 8.73
N ASP A 55 -6.72 -4.26 8.91
CA ASP A 55 -7.61 -5.11 9.69
C ASP A 55 -7.52 -4.79 11.19
N GLY A 56 -8.67 -4.72 11.85
CA GLY A 56 -8.76 -4.45 13.28
C GLY A 56 -8.31 -3.04 13.68
N VAL A 57 -8.29 -2.10 12.74
CA VAL A 57 -8.07 -0.67 13.02
C VAL A 57 -9.16 0.16 12.34
N ASP A 58 -9.69 1.14 13.07
CA ASP A 58 -10.60 2.13 12.53
C ASP A 58 -9.87 3.22 11.76
N GLY A 59 -10.08 3.26 10.45
CA GLY A 59 -9.57 4.30 9.56
C GLY A 59 -8.85 3.77 8.32
N THR A 60 -8.25 4.71 7.59
CA THR A 60 -7.40 4.43 6.44
C THR A 60 -6.08 5.19 6.59
N TRP A 61 -5.00 4.59 6.10
CA TRP A 61 -3.67 5.20 6.12
C TRP A 61 -3.08 5.19 4.72
N VAL A 62 -2.31 6.23 4.43
CA VAL A 62 -1.61 6.36 3.16
C VAL A 62 -0.21 5.77 3.28
N PHE A 63 0.11 4.89 2.33
CA PHE A 63 1.38 4.22 2.22
C PHE A 63 1.99 4.46 0.84
N GLY A 64 3.32 4.59 0.82
CA GLY A 64 4.08 4.55 -0.44
C GLY A 64 4.21 3.11 -0.95
N PRO A 65 4.58 2.92 -2.23
CA PRO A 65 4.64 1.60 -2.86
C PRO A 65 5.60 0.63 -2.16
N GLY A 66 6.70 1.14 -1.59
CA GLY A 66 7.68 0.31 -0.87
C GLY A 66 7.22 -0.16 0.52
N ALA A 67 6.08 0.30 1.01
CA ALA A 67 5.52 -0.15 2.29
C ALA A 67 4.45 -1.26 2.13
N LEU A 68 4.01 -1.51 0.89
CA LEU A 68 3.06 -2.58 0.57
C LEU A 68 3.84 -3.86 0.25
N LEU A 69 3.44 -4.95 0.89
CA LEU A 69 3.94 -6.29 0.66
C LEU A 69 2.78 -7.17 0.23
N GLN A 70 3.06 -8.17 -0.60
CA GLN A 70 2.06 -9.15 -0.99
C GLN A 70 1.60 -9.91 0.26
N PRO A 71 0.29 -10.16 0.44
CA PRO A 71 -0.18 -10.97 1.54
C PRO A 71 0.45 -12.35 1.40
N LEU A 72 0.87 -12.94 2.53
CA LEU A 72 1.40 -14.30 2.52
C LEU A 72 0.27 -15.21 2.03
N LEU A 73 0.48 -15.82 0.88
CA LEU A 73 -0.48 -16.69 0.22
C LEU A 73 -0.54 -18.00 1.03
N GLY A 74 -1.26 -18.01 2.15
CA GLY A 74 -1.19 -19.14 3.08
C GLY A 74 -1.94 -19.07 4.40
N GLU A 75 -2.89 -18.16 4.60
CA GLU A 75 -3.81 -18.23 5.75
C GLU A 75 -5.24 -18.48 5.22
N ASN A 76 -5.50 -19.77 4.96
CA ASN A 76 -6.84 -20.34 4.81
C ASN A 76 -7.33 -20.74 6.21
#